data_AF-A0A2A4ALF5-F1
#
_entry.id   AF-A0A2A4ALF5-F1
#
_cell.length_a   1.000
_cell.length_b   1.000
_cell.length_c   1.000
_cell.angle_alpha   90.00
_cell.angle_beta   90.00
_cell.angle_gamma   90.00
#
_symmetry.space_group_name_H-M   'P 1'
#
loop_
_entity.id
_entity.type
_entity.pdbx_description
1 polymer ?
#
loop_
_entity_poly.entity_id
_entity_poly.type
_entity_poly.pdbx_seq_one_letter_code
_entity_poly.pdbx_strand_id
1 'polypeptide(L)' 'MRRLTKPRFLVRSTIRPDGARRWHILERSGPIALPYGFPFSRQFNNWPEVLHAANYLALNNDPYLKGKALP' A
#
# COMPACT_ATOMS: atom_id res chain seq x y z
N MET A 1 9.37 20.01 1.94
CA MET A 1 8.82 19.05 0.95
C MET A 1 9.35 17.65 1.26
N ARG A 2 8.50 16.73 1.71
CA ARG A 2 8.89 15.33 1.92
C ARG A 2 9.11 14.71 0.54
N ARG A 3 10.34 14.28 0.25
CA ARG A 3 10.77 13.74 -1.05
C ARG A 3 9.82 12.61 -1.48
N LEU A 4 9.16 12.76 -2.63
CA LEU A 4 8.34 11.72 -3.30
C LEU A 4 9.14 10.43 -3.61
N THR A 5 10.46 10.43 -3.39
CA THR A 5 11.35 9.30 -3.64
C THR A 5 11.15 8.11 -2.69
N LYS A 6 10.37 8.26 -1.61
CA LYS A 6 10.11 7.18 -0.65
C LYS A 6 8.60 7.05 -0.37
N PRO A 7 7.85 6.27 -1.17
CA PRO A 7 6.43 6.08 -0.91
C PRO A 7 6.21 5.39 0.44
N ARG A 8 5.13 5.78 1.14
CA ARG A 8 4.69 5.20 2.42
C ARG A 8 4.13 3.79 2.23
N PHE A 9 3.28 3.63 1.22
CA PHE A 9 2.69 2.35 0.84
C PHE A 9 3.42 1.77 -0.37
N LEU A 10 3.67 0.47 -0.34
CA LEU A 10 4.25 -0.30 -1.42
C LEU A 10 3.31 -1.43 -1.79
N VAL A 11 3.26 -1.79 -3.06
CA VAL A 11 2.54 -2.99 -3.52
C VAL A 11 3.56 -4.06 -3.86
N ARG A 12 3.38 -5.25 -3.29
CA ARG A 12 4.26 -6.41 -3.50
C ARG A 12 3.43 -7.62 -3.90
N SER A 13 3.95 -8.42 -4.83
CA SER A 13 3.42 -9.75 -5.13
C SER A 13 4.25 -10.85 -4.45
N THR A 14 3.57 -11.94 -4.13
CA THR A 14 4.17 -13.20 -3.66
C THR A 14 3.54 -14.34 -4.43
N ILE A 15 4.36 -15.30 -4.88
CA ILE A 15 3.86 -16.54 -5.47
C ILE A 15 3.73 -17.55 -4.33
N ARG A 16 2.54 -18.11 -4.15
CA ARG A 16 2.27 -19.15 -3.16
C ARG A 16 2.76 -20.52 -3.65
N PRO A 17 2.88 -21.53 -2.76
CA PRO A 17 3.27 -22.88 -3.16
C PRO A 17 2.34 -23.53 -4.19
N ASP A 18 1.07 -23.13 -4.23
CA ASP A 18 0.06 -23.56 -5.22
C ASP A 18 0.23 -22.86 -6.60
N GLY A 19 1.25 -22.02 -6.77
CA GLY A 19 1.49 -21.23 -7.98
C GLY A 19 0.63 -19.97 -8.09
N ALA A 20 -0.33 -19.75 -7.18
CA ALA A 20 -1.18 -18.58 -7.22
C ALA A 20 -0.39 -17.32 -6.84
N ARG A 21 -0.45 -16.29 -7.69
CA ARG A 21 0.09 -14.97 -7.37
C ARG A 21 -0.89 -14.23 -6.46
N ARG A 22 -0.40 -13.78 -5.30
CA ARG A 22 -1.13 -12.89 -4.39
C ARG A 22 -0.42 -11.56 -4.28
N TRP A 23 -1.21 -10.51 -4.10
CA TRP A 23 -0.71 -9.16 -3.94
C TRP A 23 -1.04 -8.62 -2.56
N HIS A 24 -0.17 -7.76 -2.05
CA HIS A 24 -0.23 -7.23 -0.69
C HIS A 24 0.20 -5.77 -0.70
N ILE A 25 -0.36 -5.01 0.23
CA ILE A 25 0.08 -3.65 0.53
C ILE A 25 1.04 -3.74 1.71
N LEU A 26 2.22 -3.14 1.57
CA LEU A 26 3.19 -2.99 2.66
C LEU A 26 3.21 -1.52 3.09
N GLU A 27 3.26 -1.28 4.39
CA GLU A 27 3.55 0.03 4.96
C GLU A 27 5.02 0.09 5.34
N ARG A 28 5.70 1.15 4.89
CA ARG A 28 7.09 1.41 5.25
C ARG A 28 7.16 1.96 6.68
N SER A 29 7.83 1.22 7.56
CA SER A 29 8.12 1.60 8.94
C SER A 29 9.63 1.73 9.11
N GLY A 30 10.14 2.96 8.98
CA GLY A 30 11.58 3.21 9.01
C GLY A 30 12.35 2.47 7.89
N PRO A 31 13.34 1.62 8.22
CA PRO A 31 14.12 0.87 7.23
C PRO A 31 13.41 -0.39 6.69
N ILE A 32 12.30 -0.81 7.31
CA ILE A 32 11.58 -2.03 6.95
C ILE A 32 10.22 -1.73 6.32
N ALA A 33 9.64 -2.72 5.64
CA ALA A 33 8.28 -2.69 5.12
C ALA A 33 7.50 -3.88 5.69
N LEU A 34 6.37 -3.60 6.35
CA LEU A 34 5.53 -4.61 6.98
C LEU A 34 4.19 -4.71 6.24
N PRO A 35 3.51 -5.87 6.25
CA PRO A 35 2.16 -5.99 5.70
C PRO A 35 1.22 -4.98 6.37
N TYR A 36 0.54 -4.18 5.56
CA TYR A 36 -0.43 -3.22 6.06
C TYR A 36 -1.60 -3.97 6.73
N GLY A 37 -1.90 -3.63 7.98
CA GLY A 37 -2.91 -4.31 8.79
C GLY A 37 -2.43 -5.62 9.44
N PHE A 38 -1.12 -5.85 9.57
CA PHE A 38 -0.57 -6.98 10.34
C PHE A 38 -1.21 -7.06 11.75
N PRO A 39 -1.61 -8.24 12.24
CA PRO A 39 -1.41 -9.58 11.65
C PRO A 39 -2.46 -9.99 10.60
N PHE A 40 -3.56 -9.26 10.46
CA PHE A 40 -4.67 -9.57 9.54
C PHE A 40 -4.57 -8.81 8.21
N SER A 41 -3.39 -8.84 7.58
CA SER A 41 -3.17 -8.11 6.32
C SER A 41 -3.97 -8.71 5.17
N ARG A 42 -4.74 -7.87 4.47
CA ARG A 42 -5.52 -8.28 3.31
C ARG A 42 -4.62 -8.67 2.14
N GLN A 43 -4.95 -9.79 1.50
CA GLN A 43 -4.32 -10.25 0.27
C GLN A 43 -5.29 -10.09 -0.90
N PHE A 44 -4.75 -9.79 -2.08
CA PHE A 44 -5.52 -9.55 -3.29
C PHE A 44 -5.16 -10.58 -4.38
N ASN A 45 -6.14 -10.92 -5.21
CA ASN A 45 -5.97 -11.88 -6.31
C ASN A 45 -5.35 -11.24 -7.56
N ASN A 46 -5.60 -9.95 -7.75
CA ASN A 46 -5.26 -9.24 -8.98
C ASN A 46 -4.47 -7.96 -8.65
N TRP A 47 -3.63 -7.55 -9.62
CA TRP A 47 -2.77 -6.37 -9.48
C TRP A 47 -3.54 -5.03 -9.52
N PRO A 48 -4.65 -4.88 -10.27
CA PRO A 48 -5.37 -3.61 -10.31
C PRO A 48 -6.08 -3.28 -8.98
N GLU A 49 -6.70 -4.27 -8.32
CA GLU A 49 -7.42 -4.09 -7.06
C GLU A 49 -6.49 -3.68 -5.93
N VAL A 50 -5.30 -4.31 -5.83
CA VAL A 50 -4.31 -3.94 -4.81
C VAL A 50 -3.77 -2.52 -5.03
N LEU A 51 -3.56 -2.10 -6.28
CA LEU A 51 -3.11 -0.74 -6.58
C LEU A 51 -4.21 0.28 -6.32
N HIS A 52 -5.45 -0.04 -6.70
CA HIS A 52 -6.60 0.79 -6.40
C HIS A 52 -6.74 1.00 -4.88
N ALA A 53 -6.66 -0.08 -4.09
CA ALA A 53 -6.68 -0.02 -2.64
C ALA A 53 -5.49 0.76 -2.06
N ALA A 54 -4.27 0.55 -2.57
CA ALA A 54 -3.08 1.29 -2.13
C ALA A 54 -3.17 2.79 -2.44
N ASN A 55 -3.68 3.16 -3.61
CA ASN A 55 -3.92 4.56 -3.99
C ASN A 55 -5.00 5.18 -3.10
N TYR A 56 -6.10 4.48 -2.87
CA TYR A 56 -7.14 4.94 -1.95
C TYR A 56 -6.57 5.19 -0.55
N LEU A 57 -5.73 4.28 -0.04
CA LEU A 57 -5.07 4.46 1.26
C LEU A 57 -4.08 5.64 1.25
N ALA A 58 -3.30 5.81 0.18
CA ALA A 58 -2.38 6.92 0.05
C ALA A 58 -3.11 8.27 0.07
N LEU A 59 -4.17 8.41 -0.74
CA LEU A 59 -4.96 9.64 -0.81
C LEU A 59 -5.66 9.97 0.52
N ASN A 60 -6.23 8.96 1.19
CA ASN A 60 -6.95 9.15 2.44
C ASN A 60 -6.05 9.25 3.68
N ASN A 61 -4.80 8.78 3.65
CA ASN A 61 -3.89 8.88 4.79
C ASN A 61 -2.79 9.92 4.61
N ASP A 62 -2.76 10.64 3.49
CA ASP A 62 -1.83 11.75 3.29
C ASP A 62 -2.39 13.02 3.96
N PRO A 63 -1.78 13.51 5.06
CA PRO A 63 -2.23 14.74 5.72
C PRO A 63 -2.12 15.98 4.80
N TYR A 64 -1.25 15.95 3.78
CA TYR A 64 -1.10 17.05 2.82
C TYR A 64 -2.18 17.03 1.72
N LEU A 65 -2.82 15.89 1.48
CA LEU A 65 -3.97 15.79 0.57
C LEU A 65 -5.29 15.96 1.32
N LYS A 66 -5.39 15.47 2.57
CA LYS A 66 -6.54 15.68 3.45
C LYS A 66 -6.80 17.15 3.80
N GLY A 67 -5.75 17.97 3.87
CA GLY A 67 -5.86 19.43 4.08
C GLY A 67 -6.07 20.24 2.79
N LYS A 68 -6.02 19.60 1.61
CA LYS A 68 -6.38 20.21 0.32
C LYS A 68 -7.77 19.74 -0.11
N ALA A 69 -8.74 19.84 0.79
CA ALA A 69 -10.09 20.16 0.35
C ALA A 69 -9.96 21.47 -0.43
N LEU A 70 -9.94 21.36 -1.76
CA LEU A 70 -10.01 22.51 -2.64
C LEU A 70 -11.26 23.32 -2.25
N PRO A 71 -11.19 24.66 -2.27
CA PRO A 71 -12.36 25.52 -2.08
C PRO A 71 -13.45 25.21 -3.12
#